data_AF-A0A7J2TYQ6-F1
#
_entry.id   AF-A0A7J2TYQ6-F1
#
_cell.length_a   1.000
_cell.length_b   1.000
_cell.length_c   1.000
_cell.angle_alpha   90.00
_cell.angle_beta   90.00
_cell.angle_gamma   90.00
#
_symmetry.space_group_name_H-M   'P 1'
#
loop_
_entity.id
_entity.type
_entity.pdbx_description
1 polymer ?
#
loop_
_entity_poly.entity_id
_entity_poly.type
_entity_poly.pdbx_seq_one_letter_code
_entity_poly.pdbx_strand_id
1 'polypeptide(L)'
;MKGDVSPVVYIVIAVVIGIAILAILFMLGFNPFSTEASASLCKSKVISACRKYETFGNTDVFRDIPSTCVKALNYYNPQGFTSCVEKGDLASCNQLCEWIKGF
;
A
#
# COMPACT_ATOMS: atom_id res chain seq x y z
N MET A 1 -19.29 43.34 23.59
CA MET A 1 -19.18 43.18 22.14
C MET A 1 -19.37 41.69 21.83
N LYS A 2 -20.60 41.27 21.50
CA LYS A 2 -20.85 39.92 20.98
C LYS A 2 -20.45 40.00 19.51
N GLY A 3 -19.21 39.63 19.22
CA GLY A 3 -18.74 39.57 17.84
C GLY A 3 -19.53 38.49 17.15
N ASP A 4 -20.46 38.87 16.27
CA ASP A 4 -21.07 37.97 15.30
C ASP A 4 -19.97 37.52 14.35
N VAL A 5 -19.24 36.49 14.77
CA VAL A 5 -18.24 35.83 13.93
C VAL A 5 -19.05 35.11 12.85
N SER A 6 -19.05 35.70 11.65
CA SER A 6 -19.82 35.21 10.51
C SER A 6 -19.54 33.72 10.29
N PRO A 7 -20.56 32.88 10.01
CA PRO A 7 -20.39 31.43 9.83
C PRO A 7 -19.31 31.07 8.80
N VAL A 8 -19.05 31.96 7.84
CA VAL A 8 -17.94 31.87 6.88
C VAL A 8 -16.58 31.76 7.56
N VAL A 9 -16.35 32.50 8.65
CA VAL A 9 -15.08 32.48 9.40
C VAL A 9 -14.85 31.12 10.06
N TYR A 10 -15.90 30.50 10.60
CA TYR A 10 -15.82 29.15 11.16
C TYR A 10 -15.50 28.09 10.10
N ILE A 11 -16.09 28.23 8.90
CA ILE A 11 -15.80 27.33 7.76
C ILE A 11 -14.32 27.48 7.35
N VAL A 12 -13.83 28.71 7.23
CA VAL A 12 -12.43 28.97 6.86
C VAL A 12 -11.47 28.39 7.90
N ILE A 13 -11.76 28.58 9.20
CA ILE A 13 -10.94 28.02 10.28
C ILE A 13 -10.93 26.48 10.23
N ALA A 14 -12.09 25.84 10.03
CA ALA A 14 -12.19 24.38 9.96
C ALA A 14 -11.40 23.80 8.76
N VAL A 15 -11.46 24.46 7.60
CA VAL A 15 -10.68 24.06 6.41
C VAL A 15 -9.18 24.18 6.66
N VAL A 16 -8.72 25.28 7.26
CA VAL A 16 -7.31 25.50 7.58
C VAL A 16 -6.78 24.45 8.57
N ILE A 17 -7.57 24.14 9.61
CA ILE A 17 -7.21 23.09 10.57
C ILE A 17 -7.16 21.72 9.88
N GLY A 18 -8.11 21.40 9.01
CA GLY A 18 -8.11 20.14 8.25
C GLY A 18 -6.86 19.97 7.37
N ILE A 19 -6.46 21.02 6.66
CA ILE A 19 -5.25 21.02 5.83
C ILE A 19 -3.98 20.89 6.69
N ALA A 20 -3.93 21.58 7.83
CA ALA A 20 -2.80 21.49 8.76
C ALA A 20 -2.64 20.07 9.34
N ILE A 21 -3.74 19.43 9.74
CA ILE A 21 -3.73 18.05 10.24
C ILE A 21 -3.28 17.09 9.14
N LEU A 22 -3.78 17.25 7.91
CA LEU A 22 -3.34 16.45 6.76
C LEU A 22 -1.83 16.60 6.49
N ALA A 23 -1.30 17.82 6.56
CA ALA A 23 0.13 18.08 6.38
C ALA A 23 0.99 17.47 7.50
N ILE A 24 0.52 17.52 8.75
CA ILE A 24 1.20 16.89 9.90
C ILE A 24 1.19 15.37 9.75
N LEU A 25 0.07 14.79 9.36
CA LEU A 25 -0.02 13.35 9.08
C LEU A 25 0.92 12.94 7.93
N PHE A 26 1.00 13.75 6.87
CA PHE A 26 1.94 13.54 5.76
C PHE A 26 3.40 13.59 6.21
N MET A 27 3.76 14.57 7.06
CA MET A 27 5.10 14.68 7.67
C MET A 27 5.43 13.49 8.60
N LEU A 28 4.43 12.95 9.29
CA LEU A 28 4.54 11.74 10.12
C LEU A 28 4.50 10.44 9.31
N GLY A 29 4.43 10.52 7.97
CA GLY A 29 4.39 9.36 7.07
C GLY A 29 3.02 8.68 6.96
N PHE A 30 1.98 9.25 7.56
CA PHE A 30 0.59 8.84 7.39
C PHE A 30 0.02 9.47 6.12
N ASN A 31 0.16 8.75 5.00
CA ASN A 31 -0.53 9.08 3.77
C ASN A 31 -1.88 8.32 3.69
N PRO A 32 -3.03 8.98 3.87
CA PRO A 32 -4.34 8.33 3.73
C PRO A 32 -4.64 7.88 2.29
N PHE A 33 -3.90 8.39 1.31
CA PHE A 33 -4.04 8.04 -0.11
C PHE A 33 -3.14 6.89 -0.57
N SER A 34 -2.27 6.34 0.28
CA SER A 34 -1.15 5.50 -0.16
C SER A 34 -1.17 4.06 0.35
N THR A 35 -2.20 3.64 1.08
CA THR A 35 -2.25 2.26 1.60
C THR A 35 -3.21 1.39 0.77
N GLU A 36 -4.45 1.84 0.55
CA GLU A 36 -5.47 1.02 -0.12
C GLU A 36 -5.37 1.06 -1.66
N ALA A 37 -5.18 2.25 -2.24
CA ALA A 37 -4.98 2.40 -3.68
C ALA A 37 -3.65 1.75 -4.13
N SER A 38 -2.62 1.86 -3.29
CA SER A 38 -1.34 1.19 -3.51
C SER A 38 -1.48 -0.31 -3.34
N ALA A 39 -2.18 -0.82 -2.31
CA ALA A 39 -2.42 -2.26 -2.15
C ALA A 39 -3.09 -2.89 -3.37
N SER A 40 -4.05 -2.19 -4.00
CA SER A 40 -4.76 -2.67 -5.19
C SER A 40 -3.85 -2.73 -6.44
N LEU A 41 -3.05 -1.69 -6.66
CA LEU A 41 -2.02 -1.67 -7.72
C LEU A 41 -0.96 -2.75 -7.48
N CYS A 42 -0.55 -2.93 -6.24
CA CYS A 42 0.42 -3.94 -5.82
C CYS A 42 -0.11 -5.35 -5.96
N LYS A 43 -1.39 -5.58 -5.63
CA LYS A 43 -2.09 -6.85 -5.88
C LYS A 43 -2.05 -7.21 -7.36
N SER A 44 -2.36 -6.27 -8.25
CA SER A 44 -2.31 -6.50 -9.69
C SER A 44 -0.89 -6.85 -10.18
N LYS A 45 0.14 -6.16 -9.67
CA LYS A 45 1.56 -6.46 -9.94
C LYS A 45 1.95 -7.87 -9.48
N VAL A 46 1.58 -8.26 -8.26
CA VAL A 46 1.88 -9.59 -7.72
C VAL A 46 1.13 -10.68 -8.49
N ILE A 47 -0.15 -10.48 -8.83
CA ILE A 47 -0.90 -11.42 -9.65
C ILE A 47 -0.25 -11.59 -11.04
N SER A 48 0.23 -10.49 -11.63
CA SER A 48 0.95 -10.54 -12.90
C SER A 48 2.27 -11.30 -12.78
N ALA A 49 3.04 -11.06 -11.70
CA ALA A 49 4.26 -11.80 -11.38
C ALA A 49 3.97 -13.29 -11.18
N CYS A 50 2.91 -13.62 -10.43
CA CYS A 50 2.44 -14.99 -10.22
C CYS A 50 2.07 -15.70 -11.52
N ARG A 51 1.33 -15.05 -12.44
CA ARG A 51 1.05 -15.65 -13.76
C ARG A 51 2.33 -15.91 -14.56
N LYS A 52 3.28 -14.97 -14.54
CA LYS A 52 4.56 -15.16 -15.22
C LYS A 52 5.38 -16.27 -14.57
N TYR A 53 5.34 -16.38 -13.24
CA TYR A 53 5.96 -17.49 -12.52
C TYR A 53 5.31 -18.84 -12.88
N GLU A 54 3.98 -18.93 -12.92
CA GLU A 54 3.27 -20.14 -13.34
C GLU A 54 3.52 -20.50 -14.82
N THR A 55 3.76 -19.51 -15.68
CA THR A 55 3.97 -19.71 -17.13
C THR A 55 5.43 -20.01 -17.48
N PHE A 56 6.38 -19.32 -16.85
CA PHE A 56 7.81 -19.35 -17.20
C PHE A 56 8.68 -20.01 -16.13
N GLY A 57 8.15 -20.33 -14.95
CA GLY A 57 8.88 -20.94 -13.83
C GLY A 57 9.95 -20.04 -13.21
N ASN A 58 9.94 -18.74 -13.51
CA ASN A 58 11.01 -17.83 -13.09
C ASN A 58 10.58 -16.98 -11.89
N THR A 59 11.36 -17.01 -10.80
CA THR A 59 11.12 -16.24 -9.57
C THR A 59 11.67 -14.80 -9.64
N ASP A 60 12.53 -14.46 -10.60
CA ASP A 60 13.02 -13.08 -10.78
C ASP A 60 11.90 -12.08 -11.11
N VAL A 61 10.76 -12.56 -11.61
CA VAL A 61 9.57 -11.73 -11.88
C VAL A 61 9.01 -11.07 -10.61
N PHE A 62 9.31 -11.61 -9.44
CA PHE A 62 8.92 -11.03 -8.15
C PHE A 62 9.87 -9.91 -7.69
N ARG A 63 11.10 -9.85 -8.20
CA ARG A 63 12.04 -8.75 -7.91
C ARG A 63 11.63 -7.45 -8.60
N ASP A 64 10.83 -7.55 -9.65
CA ASP A 64 10.21 -6.43 -10.36
C ASP A 64 9.09 -5.75 -9.54
N ILE A 65 8.70 -6.33 -8.40
CA ILE A 65 7.70 -5.75 -7.51
C ILE A 65 8.37 -4.66 -6.66
N PRO A 66 7.89 -3.41 -6.70
CA PRO A 66 8.53 -2.32 -5.98
C PRO A 66 8.43 -2.50 -4.46
N SER A 67 9.47 -2.07 -3.73
CA SER A 67 9.57 -2.15 -2.26
C SER A 67 8.41 -1.47 -1.51
N THR A 68 7.73 -0.51 -2.14
CA THR A 68 6.50 0.10 -1.62
C THR A 68 5.32 -0.88 -1.61
N CYS A 69 5.22 -1.75 -2.63
CA CYS A 69 4.27 -2.86 -2.65
C CYS A 69 4.62 -3.93 -1.64
N VAL A 70 5.91 -4.15 -1.43
CA VAL A 70 6.41 -5.01 -0.37
C VAL A 70 5.89 -4.49 0.96
N LYS A 71 6.09 -3.21 1.31
CA LYS A 71 5.54 -2.68 2.58
C LYS A 71 4.02 -2.81 2.71
N ALA A 72 3.27 -2.51 1.65
CA ALA A 72 1.81 -2.58 1.67
C ALA A 72 1.30 -4.02 1.86
N LEU A 73 1.88 -5.00 1.16
CA LEU A 73 1.45 -6.40 1.20
C LEU A 73 2.09 -7.20 2.33
N ASN A 74 3.32 -6.87 2.72
CA ASN A 74 4.02 -7.42 3.88
C ASN A 74 3.27 -7.09 5.17
N TYR A 75 2.50 -6.00 5.22
CA TYR A 75 1.60 -5.74 6.33
C TYR A 75 0.53 -6.84 6.48
N TYR A 76 0.06 -7.43 5.37
CA TYR A 76 -0.99 -8.45 5.37
C TYR A 76 -0.46 -9.90 5.35
N ASN A 77 0.67 -10.17 4.69
CA ASN A 77 1.32 -11.49 4.70
C ASN A 77 2.86 -11.37 4.65
N PRO A 78 3.49 -11.06 5.79
CA PRO A 78 4.91 -10.71 5.81
C PRO A 78 5.84 -11.89 5.47
N GLN A 79 5.49 -13.09 5.94
CA GLN A 79 6.36 -14.26 5.80
C GLN A 79 6.39 -14.81 4.37
N GLY A 80 5.23 -14.90 3.72
CA GLY A 80 5.13 -15.40 2.34
C GLY A 80 5.78 -14.44 1.34
N PHE A 81 5.59 -13.13 1.54
CA PHE A 81 6.15 -12.11 0.65
C PHE A 81 7.67 -12.02 0.76
N THR A 82 8.19 -11.88 1.98
CA THR A 82 9.64 -11.77 2.26
C THR A 82 10.38 -13.02 1.78
N SER A 83 9.85 -14.21 2.07
CA SER A 83 10.51 -15.47 1.68
C SER A 83 10.47 -15.71 0.17
N CYS A 84 9.44 -15.22 -0.55
CA CYS A 84 9.43 -15.28 -2.00
C CYS A 84 10.37 -14.24 -2.64
N VAL A 85 10.23 -12.97 -2.27
CA VAL A 85 10.89 -11.86 -2.97
C VAL A 85 12.35 -11.70 -2.56
N GLU A 86 12.68 -11.94 -1.29
CA GLU A 86 14.07 -11.83 -0.81
C GLU A 86 14.83 -13.15 -0.88
N LYS A 87 14.19 -14.28 -0.54
CA LYS A 87 14.88 -15.58 -0.52
C LYS A 87 14.72 -16.38 -1.81
N GLY A 88 13.81 -16.00 -2.70
CA GLY A 88 13.57 -16.72 -3.95
C GLY A 88 13.03 -18.13 -3.74
N ASP A 89 12.42 -18.41 -2.58
CA ASP A 89 11.94 -19.73 -2.24
C ASP A 89 10.66 -20.08 -3.02
N LEU A 90 10.71 -21.15 -3.81
CA LEU A 90 9.63 -21.58 -4.71
C LEU A 90 8.32 -21.88 -3.97
N ALA A 91 8.41 -22.55 -2.81
CA ALA A 91 7.24 -22.90 -2.00
C ALA A 91 6.58 -21.64 -1.43
N SER A 92 7.40 -20.70 -0.96
CA SER A 92 6.96 -19.40 -0.46
C SER A 92 6.33 -18.52 -1.55
N CYS A 93 6.90 -18.53 -2.76
CA CYS A 93 6.33 -17.84 -3.91
C CYS A 93 4.98 -18.45 -4.33
N ASN A 94 4.85 -19.77 -4.30
CA ASN A 94 3.59 -20.41 -4.59
C ASN A 94 2.51 -20.06 -3.54
N GLN A 95 2.86 -20.10 -2.25
CA GLN A 95 1.95 -19.66 -1.17
C GLN A 95 1.56 -18.18 -1.30
N LEU A 96 2.50 -17.31 -1.69
CA LEU A 96 2.20 -15.91 -1.94
C LEU A 96 1.19 -15.76 -3.09
N CYS A 97 1.32 -16.56 -4.14
CA CYS A 97 0.41 -16.57 -5.28
C CYS A 97 -0.97 -17.14 -4.96
N GLU A 98 -1.06 -18.14 -4.09
CA GLU A 98 -2.36 -18.61 -3.60
C GLU A 98 -3.03 -17.59 -2.69
N TRP A 99 -2.25 -16.98 -1.79
CA TRP A 99 -2.74 -15.95 -0.89
C TRP A 99 -3.28 -14.72 -1.64
N ILE A 100 -2.57 -14.21 -2.65
CA ILE A 100 -3.00 -13.03 -3.41
C ILE A 100 -4.23 -13.31 -4.29
N LYS A 101 -4.47 -14.57 -4.66
CA LYS A 101 -5.68 -15.01 -5.38
C LYS A 101 -6.91 -15.03 -4.47
N GLY A 102 -6.73 -15.23 -3.15
CA GLY A 102 -7.80 -15.26 -2.14
C GLY A 102 -8.00 -13.95 -1.36
N PHE A 103 -7.04 -13.03 -1.40
CA PHE A 103 -7.18 -11.63 -0.96
C PHE A 103 -8.05 -10.84 -1.95
#